data_AF-A0A7X9HK22-F1
#
_entry.id   AF-A0A7X9HK22-F1
#
_cell.length_a   1.000
_cell.length_b   1.000
_cell.length_c   1.000
_cell.angle_alpha   90.00
_cell.angle_beta   90.00
_cell.angle_gamma   90.00
#
_symmetry.space_group_name_H-M   'P 1'
#
loop_
_entity.id
_entity.type
_entity.pdbx_description
1 polymer ?
#
loop_
_entity_poly.entity_id
_entity_poly.type
_entity_poly.pdbx_seq_one_letter_code
_entity_poly.pdbx_strand_id
1 'polypeptide(L)'
;PDYELYLNGIHAKRGISCADCHMPYISEGGQKFTSHHIGSPLSNVSSSCQVCHREETNKLIADVYERQDKIASIRHELEKLLVRAHVEAKAAWDAGARKEQMQEILTLIRHAQWRWDFAAASHGASFHAPLEVSRIISNGIEKAQEARIKLSRVLASLGKNAEIPMPDIASKEKAQTFIGLDMNTLRKDKAQFIKNVVTDWDNK
;
A
#
# COMPACT_ATOMS: atom_id res chain seq x y z
N PRO A 1 -6.53 6.67 -0.90
CA PRO A 1 -7.74 6.74 -1.76
C PRO A 1 -8.89 5.90 -1.16
N ASP A 2 -9.25 6.19 0.10
CA ASP A 2 -10.26 5.40 0.81
C ASP A 2 -11.64 5.55 0.17
N TYR A 3 -12.06 6.78 -0.14
CA TYR A 3 -13.36 7.05 -0.74
C TYR A 3 -13.48 6.44 -2.14
N GLU A 4 -12.47 6.63 -2.99
CA GLU A 4 -12.46 6.15 -4.37
C GLU A 4 -12.50 4.62 -4.44
N LEU A 5 -11.72 3.93 -3.58
CA LEU A 5 -11.75 2.48 -3.52
C LEU A 5 -13.04 1.97 -2.88
N TYR A 6 -13.52 2.59 -1.81
CA TYR A 6 -14.79 2.24 -1.17
C TYR A 6 -15.96 2.24 -2.16
N LEU A 7 -16.05 3.24 -3.04
CA LEU A 7 -17.12 3.33 -4.07
C LEU A 7 -17.17 2.11 -5.01
N ASN A 8 -16.06 1.39 -5.18
CA ASN A 8 -15.99 0.18 -6.00
C ASN A 8 -16.45 -1.09 -5.25
N GLY A 9 -16.59 -0.99 -3.93
CA GLY A 9 -16.97 -2.05 -3.01
C GLY A 9 -18.44 -2.43 -3.02
N ILE A 10 -18.76 -3.61 -2.47
CA ILE A 10 -20.16 -4.05 -2.37
C ILE A 10 -20.95 -3.22 -1.35
N HIS A 11 -20.33 -2.82 -0.23
CA HIS A 11 -20.98 -2.00 0.79
C HIS A 11 -21.44 -0.64 0.23
N ALA A 12 -20.58 0.06 -0.50
CA ALA A 12 -20.94 1.30 -1.17
C ALA A 12 -22.07 1.12 -2.19
N LYS A 13 -22.00 0.05 -3.01
CA LYS A 13 -23.04 -0.30 -4.00
C LYS A 13 -24.40 -0.62 -3.35
N ARG A 14 -24.43 -0.95 -2.06
CA ARG A 14 -25.65 -1.16 -1.27
C ARG A 14 -26.05 0.05 -0.42
N GLY A 15 -25.36 1.20 -0.59
CA GLY A 15 -25.67 2.44 0.12
C GLY A 15 -25.18 2.49 1.56
N ILE A 16 -24.32 1.55 1.99
CA ILE A 16 -23.74 1.55 3.34
C ILE A 16 -22.61 2.56 3.38
N SER A 17 -22.77 3.63 4.14
CA SER A 17 -21.84 4.75 4.26
C SER A 17 -20.63 4.45 5.15
N CYS A 18 -19.63 5.33 5.14
CA CYS A 18 -18.50 5.25 6.08
C CYS A 18 -18.97 5.27 7.54
N ALA A 19 -19.98 6.09 7.84
CA ALA A 19 -20.48 6.31 9.19
C ALA A 19 -21.20 5.06 9.75
N ASP A 20 -21.86 4.27 8.91
CA ASP A 20 -22.56 3.06 9.34
C ASP A 20 -21.60 2.05 10.01
N CYS A 21 -20.33 2.02 9.59
CA CYS A 21 -19.31 1.14 10.17
C CYS A 21 -18.41 1.85 11.19
N HIS A 22 -17.95 3.06 10.90
CA HIS A 22 -16.92 3.75 11.69
C HIS A 22 -17.46 4.72 12.74
N MET A 23 -18.73 5.09 12.63
CA MET A 23 -19.43 5.98 13.56
C MET A 23 -20.80 5.38 13.93
N PRO A 24 -20.83 4.13 14.43
CA PRO A 24 -22.09 3.45 14.68
C PRO A 24 -22.90 4.19 15.74
N TYR A 25 -24.21 3.98 15.69
CA TYR A 25 -25.09 4.51 16.71
C TYR A 25 -24.92 3.76 18.03
N ILE A 26 -24.83 4.50 19.12
CA ILE A 26 -24.81 4.00 20.49
C ILE A 26 -26.07 4.49 21.23
N SER A 27 -26.54 3.71 22.19
CA SER A 27 -27.71 4.05 23.01
C SER A 27 -27.28 4.29 24.45
N GLU A 28 -27.50 5.51 24.94
CA GLU A 28 -27.23 5.90 26.33
C GLU A 28 -28.48 6.57 26.89
N GLY A 29 -28.99 6.07 28.04
CA GLY A 29 -30.20 6.60 28.65
C GLY A 29 -31.46 6.53 27.77
N GLY A 30 -31.50 5.62 26.79
CA GLY A 30 -32.60 5.51 25.83
C GLY A 30 -32.56 6.51 24.68
N GLN A 31 -31.52 7.34 24.59
CA GLN A 31 -31.28 8.25 23.47
C GLN A 31 -30.17 7.72 22.57
N LYS A 32 -30.34 7.94 21.26
CA LYS A 32 -29.43 7.48 20.22
C LYS A 32 -28.40 8.55 19.89
N PHE A 33 -27.11 8.22 20.00
CA PHE A 33 -26.00 9.10 19.67
C PHE A 33 -25.13 8.48 18.59
N THR A 34 -24.47 9.32 17.79
CA THR A 34 -23.44 8.87 16.85
C THR A 34 -22.10 8.79 17.57
N SER A 35 -21.46 7.62 17.55
CA SER A 35 -20.11 7.49 18.08
C SER A 35 -19.14 8.35 17.24
N HIS A 36 -18.41 9.24 17.90
CA HIS A 36 -17.33 10.03 17.28
C HIS A 36 -15.94 9.42 17.53
N HIS A 37 -15.88 8.27 18.21
CA HIS A 37 -14.64 7.51 18.37
C HIS A 37 -14.37 6.70 17.10
N ILE A 38 -13.88 7.39 16.06
CA ILE A 38 -13.58 6.80 14.76
C ILE A 38 -12.37 5.87 14.91
N GLY A 39 -12.61 4.57 14.69
CA GLY A 39 -11.60 3.53 14.81
C GLY A 39 -11.92 2.32 13.94
N SER A 40 -11.30 1.18 14.27
CA SER A 40 -11.61 -0.08 13.60
C SER A 40 -13.04 -0.52 13.94
N PRO A 41 -13.92 -0.77 12.96
CA PRO A 41 -15.27 -1.31 13.22
C PRO A 41 -15.25 -2.67 13.90
N LEU A 42 -14.12 -3.39 13.81
CA LEU A 42 -13.93 -4.69 14.47
C LEU A 42 -13.81 -4.58 15.99
N SER A 43 -13.58 -3.38 16.55
CA SER A 43 -13.61 -3.19 18.02
C SER A 43 -15.03 -3.23 18.58
N ASN A 44 -16.06 -3.03 17.75
CA ASN A 44 -17.46 -3.03 18.16
C ASN A 44 -18.37 -3.63 17.08
N VAL A 45 -18.11 -4.90 16.74
CA VAL A 45 -18.80 -5.66 15.67
C VAL A 45 -20.32 -5.69 15.83
N SER A 46 -20.83 -5.69 17.07
CA SER A 46 -22.27 -5.73 17.33
C SER A 46 -22.99 -4.48 16.83
N SER A 47 -22.38 -3.31 17.02
CA SER A 47 -22.93 -2.02 16.60
C SER A 47 -22.58 -1.63 15.15
N SER A 48 -21.57 -2.26 14.55
CA SER A 48 -21.08 -1.93 13.21
C SER A 48 -21.52 -2.94 12.15
N CYS A 49 -21.21 -4.24 12.33
CA CYS A 49 -21.48 -5.27 11.33
C CYS A 49 -22.84 -5.95 11.56
N GLN A 50 -23.14 -6.31 12.82
CA GLN A 50 -24.31 -7.14 13.15
C GLN A 50 -25.65 -6.39 13.12
N VAL A 51 -25.62 -5.09 12.81
CA VAL A 51 -26.82 -4.33 12.41
C VAL A 51 -27.38 -4.80 11.06
N CYS A 52 -26.55 -5.44 10.22
CA CYS A 52 -26.94 -5.99 8.92
C CYS A 52 -26.62 -7.48 8.75
N HIS A 53 -25.62 -7.98 9.47
CA HIS A 53 -25.12 -9.36 9.39
C HIS A 53 -25.62 -10.20 10.56
N ARG A 54 -25.95 -11.48 10.31
CA ARG A 54 -26.42 -12.42 11.35
C ARG A 54 -25.35 -13.42 11.77
N GLU A 55 -24.17 -13.31 11.19
CA GLU A 55 -23.03 -14.15 11.48
C GLU A 55 -22.42 -13.83 12.86
N GLU A 56 -21.81 -14.86 13.45
CA GLU A 56 -21.07 -14.73 14.71
C GLU A 56 -19.89 -13.77 14.57
N THR A 57 -19.64 -12.98 15.63
CA THR A 57 -18.58 -11.95 15.67
C THR A 57 -17.23 -12.47 15.20
N ASN A 58 -16.80 -13.62 15.72
CA ASN A 58 -15.49 -14.19 15.39
C ASN A 58 -15.39 -14.60 13.92
N LYS A 59 -16.50 -15.00 13.29
CA LYS A 59 -16.54 -15.35 11.87
C LYS A 59 -16.40 -14.11 11.00
N LEU A 60 -17.12 -13.03 11.33
CA LEU A 60 -17.00 -11.75 10.61
C LEU A 60 -15.59 -11.18 10.70
N ILE A 61 -14.96 -11.25 11.89
CA ILE A 61 -13.57 -10.82 12.09
C ILE A 61 -12.61 -11.69 11.25
N ALA A 62 -12.79 -13.01 11.27
CA ALA A 62 -11.95 -13.93 10.49
C ALA A 62 -12.06 -13.66 8.98
N ASP A 63 -13.27 -13.42 8.46
CA ASP A 63 -13.50 -13.10 7.04
C ASP A 63 -12.78 -11.79 6.63
N VAL A 64 -12.71 -10.81 7.53
CA VAL A 64 -12.00 -9.54 7.29
C VAL A 64 -10.49 -9.79 7.22
N TYR A 65 -9.93 -10.51 8.19
CA TYR A 65 -8.49 -10.83 8.20
C TYR A 65 -8.09 -11.72 7.02
N GLU A 66 -8.89 -12.71 6.65
CA GLU A 66 -8.63 -13.57 5.50
C GLU A 66 -8.46 -12.74 4.21
N ARG A 67 -9.31 -11.72 4.02
CA ARG A 67 -9.20 -10.81 2.87
C ARG A 67 -7.96 -9.94 2.96
N GLN A 68 -7.67 -9.40 4.13
CA GLN A 68 -6.45 -8.61 4.36
C GLN A 68 -5.19 -9.42 4.03
N ASP A 69 -5.09 -10.66 4.49
CA ASP A 69 -3.95 -11.54 4.25
C ASP A 69 -3.81 -11.91 2.78
N LYS A 70 -4.92 -12.26 2.11
CA LYS A 70 -4.92 -12.57 0.67
C LYS A 70 -4.45 -11.38 -0.16
N ILE A 71 -4.94 -10.18 0.13
CA ILE A 71 -4.54 -8.95 -0.57
C ILE A 71 -3.08 -8.59 -0.25
N ALA A 72 -2.66 -8.71 1.01
CA ALA A 72 -1.28 -8.46 1.40
C ALA A 72 -0.31 -9.40 0.67
N SER A 73 -0.66 -10.68 0.55
CA SER A 73 0.13 -11.68 -0.20
C SER A 73 0.37 -11.27 -1.65
N ILE A 74 -0.70 -10.94 -2.40
CA ILE A 74 -0.55 -10.52 -3.82
C ILE A 74 0.17 -9.17 -3.96
N ARG A 75 -0.02 -8.26 -2.98
CA ARG A 75 0.68 -6.97 -2.94
C ARG A 75 2.18 -7.18 -2.76
N HIS A 76 2.60 -8.09 -1.87
CA HIS A 76 4.01 -8.40 -1.66
C HIS A 76 4.67 -8.99 -2.92
N GLU A 77 3.96 -9.77 -3.73
CA GLU A 77 4.49 -10.24 -5.01
C GLU A 77 4.76 -9.09 -6.00
N LEU A 78 3.85 -8.10 -6.07
CA LEU A 78 4.09 -6.89 -6.85
C LEU A 78 5.27 -6.08 -6.31
N GLU A 79 5.40 -5.93 -4.99
CA GLU A 79 6.53 -5.24 -4.37
C GLU A 79 7.87 -5.89 -4.73
N LYS A 80 7.97 -7.23 -4.65
CA LYS A 80 9.18 -7.97 -5.06
C LYS A 80 9.55 -7.68 -6.52
N LEU A 81 8.55 -7.65 -7.41
CA LEU A 81 8.77 -7.36 -8.83
C LEU A 81 9.21 -5.90 -9.05
N LEU A 82 8.61 -4.94 -8.35
CA LEU A 82 8.98 -3.53 -8.42
C LEU A 82 10.41 -3.29 -7.92
N VAL A 83 10.79 -3.89 -6.78
CA VAL A 83 12.17 -3.77 -6.27
C VAL A 83 13.16 -4.32 -7.30
N ARG A 84 12.90 -5.51 -7.86
CA ARG A 84 13.75 -6.09 -8.92
C ARG A 84 13.83 -5.15 -10.14
N ALA A 85 12.69 -4.64 -10.62
CA ALA A 85 12.65 -3.75 -11.78
C ALA A 85 13.45 -2.46 -11.56
N HIS A 86 13.40 -1.86 -10.36
CA HIS A 86 14.20 -0.67 -10.03
C HIS A 86 15.70 -0.96 -9.97
N VAL A 87 16.10 -2.08 -9.36
CA VAL A 87 17.51 -2.50 -9.27
C VAL A 87 18.06 -2.85 -10.66
N GLU A 88 17.30 -3.58 -11.47
CA GLU A 88 17.63 -3.90 -12.86
C GLU A 88 17.72 -2.64 -13.73
N ALA A 89 16.80 -1.68 -13.56
CA ALA A 89 16.85 -0.39 -14.26
C ALA A 89 18.10 0.42 -13.90
N LYS A 90 18.48 0.44 -12.62
CA LYS A 90 19.75 1.05 -12.20
C LYS A 90 20.94 0.35 -12.88
N ALA A 91 20.97 -0.98 -12.89
CA ALA A 91 22.04 -1.73 -13.55
C ALA A 91 22.12 -1.45 -15.06
N ALA A 92 20.97 -1.26 -15.73
CA ALA A 92 20.93 -0.86 -17.13
C ALA A 92 21.53 0.54 -17.35
N TRP A 93 21.19 1.50 -16.48
CA TRP A 93 21.79 2.83 -16.50
C TRP A 93 23.30 2.79 -16.25
N ASP A 94 23.75 2.06 -15.24
CA ASP A 94 25.18 1.89 -14.93
C ASP A 94 25.94 1.22 -16.10
N ALA A 95 25.27 0.38 -16.90
CA ALA A 95 25.82 -0.26 -18.09
C ALA A 95 25.75 0.62 -19.36
N GLY A 96 25.26 1.85 -19.27
CA GLY A 96 25.22 2.80 -20.38
C GLY A 96 23.97 2.74 -21.26
N ALA A 97 22.84 2.26 -20.73
CA ALA A 97 21.56 2.32 -21.45
C ALA A 97 21.23 3.76 -21.87
N ARG A 98 20.70 3.92 -23.09
CA ARG A 98 20.23 5.22 -23.59
C ARG A 98 18.82 5.53 -23.12
N LYS A 99 18.46 6.82 -23.11
CA LYS A 99 17.12 7.28 -22.72
C LYS A 99 16.01 6.64 -23.55
N GLU A 100 16.24 6.49 -24.86
CA GLU A 100 15.26 5.90 -25.77
C GLU A 100 15.00 4.42 -25.45
N GLN A 101 16.03 3.68 -24.99
CA GLN A 101 15.88 2.28 -24.59
C GLN A 101 15.12 2.13 -23.27
N MET A 102 15.20 3.14 -22.40
CA MET A 102 14.62 3.11 -21.05
C MET A 102 13.22 3.73 -20.97
N GLN A 103 12.81 4.55 -21.94
CA GLN A 103 11.55 5.32 -21.86
C GLN A 103 10.32 4.43 -21.62
N GLU A 104 10.15 3.36 -22.40
CA GLU A 104 9.02 2.44 -22.26
C GLU A 104 9.10 1.66 -20.94
N ILE A 105 10.30 1.19 -20.56
CA ILE A 105 10.55 0.50 -19.29
C ILE A 105 10.14 1.36 -18.09
N LEU A 106 10.59 2.62 -18.07
CA LEU A 106 10.27 3.55 -16.99
C LEU A 106 8.77 3.88 -16.94
N THR A 107 8.11 3.93 -18.10
CA THR A 107 6.65 4.10 -18.17
C THR A 107 5.93 2.91 -17.55
N LEU A 108 6.39 1.68 -17.82
CA LEU A 108 5.84 0.46 -17.23
C LEU A 108 6.08 0.41 -15.72
N ILE A 109 7.29 0.73 -15.25
CA ILE A 109 7.60 0.82 -13.81
C ILE A 109 6.71 1.86 -13.13
N ARG A 110 6.57 3.05 -13.72
CA ARG A 110 5.67 4.11 -13.24
C ARG A 110 4.24 3.60 -13.12
N HIS A 111 3.73 2.94 -14.16
CA HIS A 111 2.36 2.43 -14.19
C HIS A 111 2.13 1.29 -13.21
N ALA A 112 3.10 0.40 -13.04
CA ALA A 112 3.06 -0.69 -12.07
C ALA A 112 3.06 -0.15 -10.64
N GLN A 113 3.97 0.78 -10.33
CA GLN A 113 4.08 1.35 -8.99
C GLN A 113 2.90 2.26 -8.64
N TRP A 114 2.35 3.01 -9.60
CA TRP A 114 1.11 3.76 -9.38
C TRP A 114 -0.04 2.85 -8.92
N ARG A 115 -0.19 1.68 -9.57
CA ARG A 115 -1.25 0.72 -9.21
C ARG A 115 -1.01 0.09 -7.86
N TRP A 116 0.23 -0.32 -7.59
CA TRP A 116 0.63 -0.80 -6.27
C TRP A 116 0.29 0.22 -5.19
N ASP A 117 0.71 1.47 -5.37
CA ASP A 117 0.56 2.54 -4.38
C ASP A 117 -0.91 2.91 -4.18
N PHE A 118 -1.66 3.09 -5.27
CA PHE A 118 -3.10 3.37 -5.18
C PHE A 118 -3.85 2.27 -4.40
N ALA A 119 -3.49 1.00 -4.59
CA ALA A 119 -4.04 -0.12 -3.86
C ALA A 119 -3.57 -0.19 -2.39
N ALA A 120 -2.27 0.05 -2.13
CA ALA A 120 -1.65 -0.11 -0.82
C ALA A 120 -1.86 1.09 0.12
N ALA A 121 -2.07 2.28 -0.43
CA ALA A 121 -2.20 3.53 0.32
C ALA A 121 -3.52 3.65 1.09
N SER A 122 -4.53 2.82 0.79
CA SER A 122 -5.72 2.68 1.61
C SER A 122 -5.63 1.42 2.47
N HIS A 123 -5.41 1.61 3.77
CA HIS A 123 -5.26 0.50 4.73
C HIS A 123 -6.53 -0.35 4.85
N GLY A 124 -7.71 0.24 4.63
CA GLY A 124 -9.00 -0.45 4.68
C GLY A 124 -9.47 -1.05 3.35
N ALA A 125 -8.79 -0.77 2.23
CA ALA A 125 -9.32 -1.13 0.91
C ALA A 125 -9.43 -2.64 0.65
N SER A 126 -8.61 -3.45 1.31
CA SER A 126 -8.72 -4.92 1.27
C SER A 126 -10.06 -5.42 1.83
N PHE A 127 -10.72 -4.65 2.69
CA PHE A 127 -12.09 -4.89 3.14
C PHE A 127 -13.12 -4.11 2.31
N HIS A 128 -12.87 -2.82 2.07
CA HIS A 128 -13.85 -1.97 1.38
C HIS A 128 -14.11 -2.42 -0.06
N ALA A 129 -13.07 -2.79 -0.81
CA ALA A 129 -13.19 -3.22 -2.21
C ALA A 129 -12.14 -4.28 -2.60
N PRO A 130 -12.12 -5.46 -1.96
CA PRO A 130 -11.11 -6.50 -2.18
C PRO A 130 -10.92 -6.89 -3.65
N LEU A 131 -12.02 -7.01 -4.41
CA LEU A 131 -11.95 -7.39 -5.82
C LEU A 131 -11.29 -6.32 -6.70
N GLU A 132 -11.61 -5.04 -6.46
CA GLU A 132 -11.01 -3.94 -7.21
C GLU A 132 -9.54 -3.78 -6.87
N VAL A 133 -9.20 -3.87 -5.58
CA VAL A 133 -7.80 -3.87 -5.12
C VAL A 133 -7.02 -5.02 -5.75
N SER A 134 -7.59 -6.23 -5.78
CA SER A 134 -6.97 -7.38 -6.43
C SER A 134 -6.71 -7.12 -7.92
N ARG A 135 -7.71 -6.61 -8.64
CA ARG A 135 -7.61 -6.28 -10.07
C ARG A 135 -6.50 -5.26 -10.34
N ILE A 136 -6.42 -4.21 -9.52
CA ILE A 136 -5.41 -3.16 -9.64
C ILE A 136 -4.01 -3.74 -9.42
N ILE A 137 -3.81 -4.52 -8.35
CA ILE A 137 -2.53 -5.16 -8.03
C ILE A 137 -2.13 -6.13 -9.14
N SER A 138 -3.03 -6.98 -9.61
CA SER A 138 -2.75 -7.92 -10.71
C SER A 138 -2.33 -7.20 -11.99
N ASN A 139 -2.95 -6.05 -12.31
CA ASN A 139 -2.50 -5.25 -13.45
C ASN A 139 -1.14 -4.57 -13.20
N GLY A 140 -0.81 -4.24 -11.95
CA GLY A 140 0.53 -3.82 -11.56
C GLY A 140 1.58 -4.91 -11.78
N ILE A 141 1.26 -6.16 -11.43
CA ILE A 141 2.13 -7.34 -11.62
C ILE A 141 2.45 -7.52 -13.10
N GLU A 142 1.43 -7.50 -13.95
CA GLU A 142 1.58 -7.63 -15.40
C GLU A 142 2.52 -6.55 -15.96
N LYS A 143 2.32 -5.28 -15.58
CA LYS A 143 3.18 -4.17 -16.00
C LYS A 143 4.61 -4.26 -15.47
N ALA A 144 4.79 -4.69 -14.22
CA ALA A 144 6.12 -4.90 -13.64
C ALA A 144 6.88 -6.03 -14.35
N GLN A 145 6.19 -7.14 -14.66
CA GLN A 145 6.78 -8.25 -15.42
C GLN A 145 7.17 -7.81 -16.84
N GLU A 146 6.31 -7.06 -17.52
CA GLU A 146 6.60 -6.50 -18.84
C GLU A 146 7.85 -5.60 -18.82
N ALA A 147 7.98 -4.75 -17.79
CA ALA A 147 9.16 -3.92 -17.59
C ALA A 147 10.44 -4.78 -17.44
N ARG A 148 10.38 -5.83 -16.62
CA ARG A 148 11.52 -6.73 -16.38
C ARG A 148 11.95 -7.52 -17.62
N ILE A 149 11.00 -7.97 -18.45
CA ILE A 149 11.30 -8.62 -19.73
C ILE A 149 12.06 -7.65 -20.65
N LYS A 150 11.60 -6.39 -20.76
CA LYS A 150 12.28 -5.38 -21.57
C LYS A 150 13.65 -5.00 -21.00
N LEU A 151 13.77 -4.88 -19.67
CA LEU A 151 15.04 -4.67 -18.98
C LEU A 151 16.06 -5.77 -19.27
N SER A 152 15.64 -7.03 -19.21
CA SER A 152 16.50 -8.17 -19.53
C SER A 152 17.07 -8.07 -20.95
N ARG A 153 16.26 -7.65 -21.95
CA ARG A 153 16.72 -7.44 -23.33
C ARG A 153 17.71 -6.28 -23.46
N VAL A 154 17.45 -5.16 -22.78
CA VAL A 154 18.37 -4.01 -22.76
C VAL A 154 19.69 -4.40 -22.10
N LEU A 155 19.65 -5.02 -20.93
CA LEU A 155 20.82 -5.52 -20.22
C LEU A 155 21.64 -6.50 -21.08
N ALA A 156 20.99 -7.45 -21.75
CA ALA A 156 21.65 -8.37 -22.66
C ALA A 156 22.35 -7.66 -23.83
N SER A 157 21.70 -6.64 -24.42
CA SER A 157 22.30 -5.82 -25.48
C SER A 157 23.53 -5.02 -25.02
N LEU A 158 23.66 -4.79 -23.71
CA LEU A 158 24.79 -4.13 -23.06
C LEU A 158 25.81 -5.13 -22.49
N GLY A 159 25.71 -6.41 -22.86
CA GLY A 159 26.61 -7.48 -22.40
C GLY A 159 26.36 -7.98 -20.98
N LYS A 160 25.22 -7.63 -20.36
CA LYS A 160 24.80 -8.09 -19.03
C LYS A 160 23.78 -9.22 -19.16
N ASN A 161 24.26 -10.46 -19.20
CA ASN A 161 23.43 -11.66 -19.43
C ASN A 161 23.09 -12.46 -18.17
N ALA A 162 23.65 -12.08 -17.02
CA ALA A 162 23.37 -12.71 -15.72
C ALA A 162 22.21 -12.02 -15.00
N GLU A 163 21.58 -12.72 -14.06
CA GLU A 163 20.62 -12.11 -13.14
C GLU A 163 21.30 -10.98 -12.34
N ILE A 164 20.61 -9.84 -12.20
CA ILE A 164 21.11 -8.72 -11.42
C ILE A 164 20.99 -9.07 -9.93
N PRO A 165 22.09 -9.06 -9.15
CA PRO A 165 22.04 -9.45 -7.75
C PRO A 165 21.20 -8.45 -6.95
N MET A 166 20.31 -8.98 -6.11
CA MET A 166 19.51 -8.15 -5.22
C MET A 166 20.35 -7.68 -4.03
N PRO A 167 20.25 -6.40 -3.63
CA PRO A 167 20.85 -5.93 -2.39
C PRO A 167 20.22 -6.62 -1.18
N ASP A 168 20.97 -6.71 -0.09
CA ASP A 168 20.42 -7.13 1.19
C ASP A 168 19.53 -6.01 1.76
N ILE A 169 18.23 -6.20 1.63
CA ILE A 169 17.18 -5.28 2.11
C ILE A 169 16.25 -5.97 3.11
N ALA A 170 16.76 -6.97 3.83
CA ALA A 170 15.98 -7.78 4.77
C ALA A 170 15.46 -6.99 5.99
N SER A 171 16.00 -5.80 6.25
CA SER A 171 15.50 -4.88 7.27
C SER A 171 15.34 -3.47 6.72
N LYS A 172 14.52 -2.67 7.41
CA LYS A 172 14.33 -1.24 7.12
C LYS A 172 15.66 -0.50 7.04
N GLU A 173 16.55 -0.74 8.00
CA GLU A 173 17.85 -0.06 8.11
C GLU A 173 18.76 -0.40 6.93
N LYS A 174 18.79 -1.67 6.51
CA LYS A 174 19.56 -2.10 5.35
C LYS A 174 19.01 -1.51 4.05
N ALA A 175 17.68 -1.49 3.88
CA ALA A 175 17.04 -0.85 2.73
C ALA A 175 17.31 0.66 2.67
N GLN A 176 17.24 1.36 3.80
CA GLN A 176 17.57 2.79 3.90
C GLN A 176 19.04 3.07 3.55
N THR A 177 19.94 2.22 4.02
CA THR A 177 21.37 2.32 3.71
C THR A 177 21.65 2.08 2.23
N PHE A 178 21.00 1.07 1.63
CA PHE A 178 21.14 0.73 0.21
C PHE A 178 20.80 1.91 -0.71
N ILE A 179 19.76 2.69 -0.38
CA ILE A 179 19.36 3.86 -1.17
C ILE A 179 20.09 5.15 -0.76
N GLY A 180 21.07 5.06 0.15
CA GLY A 180 21.95 6.18 0.54
C GLY A 180 21.37 7.16 1.57
N LEU A 181 20.38 6.75 2.38
CA LEU A 181 19.84 7.61 3.43
C LEU A 181 20.74 7.62 4.68
N ASP A 182 21.23 8.80 5.06
CA ASP A 182 21.85 9.02 6.38
C ASP A 182 20.77 9.17 7.46
N MET A 183 20.34 8.03 7.99
CA MET A 183 19.30 7.98 9.01
C MET A 183 19.73 8.56 10.36
N ASN A 184 21.03 8.66 10.65
CA ASN A 184 21.51 9.26 11.89
C ASN A 184 21.29 10.77 11.86
N THR A 185 21.71 11.42 10.77
CA THR A 185 21.49 12.85 10.56
C THR A 185 19.99 13.16 10.48
N LEU A 186 19.23 12.42 9.66
CA LEU A 186 17.78 12.65 9.52
C LEU A 186 17.01 12.54 10.85
N ARG A 187 17.37 11.57 11.72
CA ARG A 187 16.73 11.42 13.04
C ARG A 187 17.14 12.54 13.99
N LYS A 188 18.41 12.93 14.00
CA LYS A 188 18.93 14.03 14.83
C LYS A 188 18.23 15.35 14.47
N ASP A 189 18.15 15.67 13.18
CA ASP A 189 17.51 16.88 12.69
C ASP A 189 16.02 16.89 13.04
N LYS A 190 15.34 15.75 12.87
CA LYS A 190 13.92 15.64 13.25
C LYS A 190 13.71 15.80 14.76
N ALA A 191 14.59 15.23 15.58
CA ALA A 191 14.51 15.39 17.04
C ALA A 191 14.73 16.85 17.46
N GLN A 192 15.66 17.56 16.82
CA GLN A 192 15.89 18.99 17.07
C GLN A 192 14.68 19.83 16.63
N PHE A 193 14.09 19.52 15.47
CA PHE A 193 12.86 20.17 15.01
C PHE A 193 11.71 19.99 16.00
N ILE A 194 11.46 18.76 16.48
CA ILE A 194 10.40 18.49 17.44
C ILE A 194 10.65 19.25 18.74
N LYS A 195 11.88 19.20 19.26
CA LYS A 195 12.24 19.86 20.52
C LYS A 195 12.05 21.38 20.46
N ASN A 196 12.43 22.00 19.36
CA ASN A 196 12.49 23.47 19.28
C ASN A 196 11.21 24.04 18.64
N VAL A 197 10.86 23.58 17.44
CA VAL A 197 9.80 24.21 16.64
C VAL A 197 8.41 23.80 17.10
N VAL A 198 8.19 22.50 17.39
CA VAL A 198 6.87 22.02 17.82
C VAL A 198 6.52 22.56 19.21
N THR A 199 7.47 22.54 20.14
CA THR A 199 7.30 23.16 21.47
C THR A 199 6.95 24.64 21.37
N ASP A 200 7.59 25.40 20.47
CA ASP A 200 7.28 26.81 20.25
C ASP A 200 5.88 27.03 19.64
N TRP A 201 5.35 26.06 18.88
CA TRP A 201 3.97 26.11 18.38
C TRP A 201 2.96 25.87 19.50
N ASP A 202 3.21 24.93 20.41
CA ASP A 202 2.32 24.63 21.53
C ASP A 202 2.25 25.77 22.56
N ASN A 203 3.31 26.58 22.64
CA ASN A 203 3.38 27.74 23.53
C ASN A 203 2.72 29.02 22.97
N LYS A 204 2.20 28.98 21.73
CA LYS A 204 1.50 30.10 21.07
C LYS A 204 0.00 29.87 21.03
#